data_AF-A0A348XDL8-F1
#
_entry.id   AF-A0A348XDL8-F1
#
_cell.length_a   1.000
_cell.length_b   1.000
_cell.length_c   1.000
_cell.angle_alpha   90.00
_cell.angle_beta   90.00
_cell.angle_gamma   90.00
#
_symmetry.space_group_name_H-M   'P 1'
#
loop_
_entity.id
_entity.type
_entity.pdbx_description
1 polymer ?
#
loop_
_entity_poly.entity_id
_entity_poly.type
_entity_poly.pdbx_seq_one_letter_code
_entity_poly.pdbx_strand_id
1 'polypeptide(L)'
;GRVAVVEVKTRERASNPTHAATRRQLREYAAVFEADDLLLVNPEEGTISTIHFPGPAAEVALSGRLLPAACFFGGLVVAAIIGLLVR
;
A
#
# COMPACT_ATOMS: atom_id res chain seq x y z
N GLY A 1 10.13 18.22 20.17
CA GLY A 1 10.93 18.46 18.95
C GLY A 1 10.29 17.69 17.82
N ARG A 2 10.48 18.10 16.56
CA ARG A 2 9.99 17.34 15.40
C ARG A 2 11.07 16.38 14.90
N VAL A 3 10.69 15.14 14.58
CA VAL A 3 11.57 14.10 14.05
C VAL A 3 11.24 13.89 12.58
N ALA A 4 12.23 14.07 11.71
CA ALA A 4 12.10 13.82 10.29
C ALA A 4 13.04 12.69 9.87
N VAL A 5 12.55 11.80 9.02
CA VAL A 5 13.37 10.77 8.35
C VAL A 5 13.58 11.19 6.90
N VAL A 6 14.84 11.19 6.48
CA VAL A 6 15.23 11.54 5.11
C VAL A 6 15.86 10.33 4.44
N GLU A 7 15.24 9.86 3.37
CA GLU A 7 15.80 8.84 2.49
C GLU A 7 16.34 9.51 1.23
N VAL A 8 17.63 9.27 0.94
CA VAL A 8 18.28 9.77 -0.27
C VAL A 8 18.40 8.61 -1.26
N LYS A 9 17.79 8.74 -2.43
CA LYS A 9 17.92 7.76 -3.51
C LYS A 9 18.53 8.43 -4.74
N THR A 10 19.49 7.76 -5.34
CA THR A 10 20.02 8.10 -6.67
C THR A 10 19.35 7.20 -7.70
N ARG A 11 19.21 7.69 -8.94
CA ARG A 11 18.41 7.12 -10.05
C ARG A 11 16.89 7.27 -9.94
N GLU A 12 16.32 7.78 -11.03
CA GLU A 12 14.89 8.09 -11.26
C GLU A 12 13.89 7.03 -10.75
N ARG A 13 14.15 5.73 -10.99
CA ARG A 13 13.25 4.64 -10.53
C ARG A 13 13.22 4.43 -9.02
N ALA A 14 14.33 4.65 -8.33
CA ALA A 14 14.40 4.50 -6.87
C ALA A 14 13.74 5.67 -6.15
N SER A 15 13.71 6.84 -6.80
CA SER A 15 13.10 8.10 -6.36
C SER A 15 11.58 8.14 -6.51
N ASN A 16 10.97 7.13 -7.14
CA ASN A 16 9.52 7.06 -7.27
C ASN A 16 8.89 6.40 -6.02
N PRO A 17 8.12 7.13 -5.19
CA PRO A 17 7.51 6.59 -3.98
C PRO A 17 6.38 5.59 -4.26
N THR A 18 5.89 5.49 -5.50
CA THR A 18 4.89 4.49 -5.90
C THR A 18 5.52 3.12 -6.21
N HIS A 19 6.85 3.06 -6.37
CA HIS A 19 7.52 1.79 -6.60
C HIS A 19 7.46 0.92 -5.34
N ALA A 20 7.06 -0.34 -5.48
CA ALA A 20 6.70 -1.20 -4.35
C ALA A 20 7.81 -1.32 -3.29
N ALA A 21 9.07 -1.42 -3.72
CA ALA A 21 10.22 -1.50 -2.82
C ALA A 21 10.42 -0.21 -2.02
N THR A 22 10.48 0.94 -2.68
CA THR A 22 10.63 2.26 -2.04
C THR A 22 9.46 2.54 -1.11
N ARG A 23 8.22 2.25 -1.54
CA ARG A 23 7.01 2.43 -0.72
C ARG A 23 7.04 1.59 0.56
N ARG A 24 7.47 0.32 0.46
CA ARG A 24 7.60 -0.57 1.61
C ARG A 24 8.65 -0.03 2.59
N GLN A 25 9.83 0.35 2.10
CA GLN A 25 10.91 0.89 2.94
C GLN A 25 10.46 2.15 3.69
N LEU A 26 9.79 3.09 3.01
CA LEU A 26 9.30 4.32 3.62
C LEU A 26 8.21 4.05 4.68
N ARG A 27 7.36 3.03 4.49
CA ARG A 27 6.38 2.60 5.51
C ARG A 27 7.08 2.01 6.73
N GLU A 28 8.13 1.23 6.55
CA GLU A 28 8.91 0.66 7.66
C GLU A 28 9.57 1.76 8.48
N TYR A 29 10.12 2.79 7.82
CA TYR A 29 10.69 3.94 8.51
C TYR A 29 9.64 4.74 9.30
N ALA A 30 8.46 4.97 8.71
CA ALA A 30 7.36 5.62 9.41
C ALA A 30 7.00 4.89 10.72
N ALA A 31 6.99 3.55 10.67
CA ALA A 31 6.64 2.72 11.82
C ALA A 31 7.76 2.62 12.87
N VAL A 32 9.02 2.55 12.45
CA VAL A 32 10.16 2.38 13.37
C VAL A 32 10.53 3.67 14.08
N PHE A 33 10.48 4.80 13.38
CA PHE A 33 10.96 6.08 13.89
C PHE A 33 9.85 6.99 14.41
N GLU A 34 8.58 6.61 14.24
CA GLU A 34 7.41 7.44 14.58
C GLU A 34 7.57 8.89 14.08
N ALA A 35 8.15 9.03 12.87
CA ALA A 35 8.57 10.32 12.35
C ALA A 35 7.37 11.21 12.02
N ASP A 36 7.48 12.50 12.37
CA ASP A 36 6.49 13.52 12.01
C ASP A 36 6.48 13.76 10.49
N ASP A 37 7.65 13.65 9.85
CA ASP A 37 7.86 13.92 8.44
C ASP A 37 8.75 12.85 7.78
N LEU A 38 8.39 12.42 6.57
CA LEU A 38 9.21 11.57 5.70
C LEU A 38 9.55 12.30 4.42
N LEU A 39 10.84 12.41 4.12
CA LEU A 39 11.34 13.10 2.94
C LEU A 39 12.09 12.11 2.05
N LEU A 40 11.74 12.09 0.77
CA LEU A 40 12.46 11.37 -0.28
C LEU A 40 13.21 12.38 -1.15
N VAL A 41 14.54 12.30 -1.16
CA VAL A 41 15.41 13.24 -1.85
C VAL A 41 16.08 12.56 -3.04
N ASN A 42 15.98 13.18 -4.22
CA ASN A 42 16.75 12.81 -5.39
C ASN A 42 17.72 13.95 -5.74
N PRO A 43 19.01 13.84 -5.40
CA PRO A 43 19.99 14.90 -5.66
C PRO A 43 20.35 15.02 -7.14
N GLU A 44 20.16 13.98 -7.95
CA GLU A 44 20.44 14.02 -9.40
C GLU A 44 19.42 14.86 -10.16
N GLU A 45 18.17 14.84 -9.71
CA GLU A 45 17.07 15.65 -10.26
C GLU A 45 16.83 16.94 -9.47
N GLY A 46 17.50 17.12 -8.33
CA GLY A 46 17.28 18.26 -7.43
C GLY A 46 15.89 18.28 -6.79
N THR A 47 15.25 17.13 -6.60
CA THR A 47 13.89 17.03 -6.08
C THR A 47 13.83 16.56 -4.63
N ILE A 48 12.86 17.11 -3.89
CA ILE A 48 12.52 16.69 -2.52
C ILE A 48 11.01 16.43 -2.50
N SER A 49 10.61 15.22 -2.14
CA SER A 49 9.21 14.82 -2.04
C SER A 49 8.86 14.51 -0.58
N THR A 50 7.83 15.17 -0.05
CA THR A 50 7.27 14.82 1.26
C THR A 50 6.29 13.67 1.10
N ILE A 51 6.45 12.63 1.92
CA ILE A 51 5.66 11.41 1.86
C ILE A 51 4.73 11.37 3.06
N HIS A 52 3.44 11.24 2.78
CA HIS A 52 2.40 11.01 3.79
C HIS A 52 1.77 9.64 3.55
N PHE A 53 1.77 8.80 4.59
CA PHE A 53 0.96 7.59 4.58
C PHE A 53 -0.37 7.88 5.28
N PRO A 54 -1.50 7.42 4.71
CA PRO A 54 -2.76 7.43 5.43
C PRO A 54 -2.56 6.70 6.77
N GLY A 55 -2.89 7.36 7.88
CA GLY A 55 -2.79 6.75 9.20
C GLY A 55 -3.64 5.47 9.29
N PRO A 56 -3.43 4.62 10.31
CA PRO A 56 -4.11 3.33 10.45
C PRO A 56 -5.64 3.43 10.36
N ALA A 57 -6.24 4.56 10.75
CA ALA A 57 -7.68 4.80 10.62
C ALA A 57 -8.19 4.88 9.17
N ALA A 58 -7.35 5.30 8.22
CA ALA A 58 -7.72 5.49 6.82
C ALA A 58 -7.58 4.21 5.98
N GLU A 59 -6.75 3.25 6.38
CA GLU A 59 -6.62 1.95 5.68
C GLU A 59 -7.81 1.01 5.98
N VAL A 60 -8.48 1.20 7.13
CA VAL A 60 -9.69 0.44 7.52
C VAL A 60 -10.92 0.86 6.72
N ALA A 61 -10.92 2.05 6.11
CA ALA A 61 -12.08 2.58 5.38
C ALA A 61 -12.29 1.99 3.96
N LEU A 62 -11.29 1.28 3.40
CA LEU A 62 -11.40 0.64 2.08
C LEU A 62 -11.58 -0.89 2.12
N SER A 63 -11.59 -1.51 3.32
CA SER A 63 -11.94 -2.93 3.46
C SER A 63 -13.41 -3.07 3.86
N GLY A 64 -14.27 -2.57 2.97
CA GLY A 64 -15.72 -2.70 3.10
C GLY A 64 -16.16 -4.16 2.96
N ARG A 65 -16.14 -4.91 4.08
CA ARG A 65 -17.27 -5.68 4.66
C ARG A 65 -18.35 -6.32 3.76
N LEU A 66 -18.07 -6.71 2.51
CA LEU A 66 -19.06 -7.38 1.63
C LEU A 66 -18.61 -8.72 1.02
N LEU A 67 -17.38 -9.19 1.28
CA LEU A 67 -16.84 -10.37 0.59
C LEU A 67 -17.03 -11.77 1.22
N PRO A 68 -17.49 -12.00 2.47
CA PRO A 68 -17.73 -13.38 2.88
C PRO A 68 -19.02 -13.95 2.27
N ALA A 69 -20.10 -13.19 2.16
CA ALA A 69 -21.39 -13.71 1.68
C ALA A 69 -21.40 -13.99 0.16
N ALA A 70 -20.73 -13.15 -0.65
CA ALA A 70 -20.67 -13.33 -2.10
C ALA A 70 -19.94 -14.61 -2.52
N CYS A 71 -18.92 -15.04 -1.76
CA CYS A 71 -18.18 -16.28 -2.03
C CYS A 71 -18.99 -17.55 -1.73
N PHE A 72 -19.93 -17.53 -0.78
CA PHE A 72 -20.76 -18.70 -0.48
C PHE A 72 -21.84 -18.97 -1.55
N PHE A 73 -22.50 -17.92 -2.06
CA PHE A 73 -23.56 -18.11 -3.07
C PHE A 73 -23.02 -18.36 -4.48
N GLY A 74 -21.89 -17.74 -4.85
CA GLY A 74 -21.26 -17.95 -6.15
C GLY A 74 -20.81 -19.41 -6.36
N GLY A 75 -20.24 -20.04 -5.32
CA GLY A 75 -19.79 -21.44 -5.38
C GLY A 75 -20.95 -22.43 -5.57
N LEU A 76 -22.10 -22.18 -4.93
CA LEU A 76 -23.26 -23.07 -4.99
C LEU A 76 -23.92 -23.08 -6.38
N VAL A 77 -23.96 -21.93 -7.06
CA VAL A 77 -24.48 -21.82 -8.44
C VAL A 77 -23.58 -22.57 -9.43
N VAL A 78 -22.25 -22.43 -9.30
CA VAL A 78 -21.30 -23.14 -10.18
C VAL A 78 -21.39 -24.65 -9.98
N ALA A 79 -21.46 -25.12 -8.73
CA ALA A 79 -21.61 -26.55 -8.44
C ALA A 79 -22.93 -27.14 -8.99
N ALA A 80 -24.03 -26.38 -8.91
CA ALA A 80 -25.32 -26.81 -9.46
C ALA A 80 -25.29 -26.91 -10.99
N ILE A 81 -24.66 -25.95 -11.68
CA ILE A 81 -24.52 -25.98 -13.15
C ILE A 81 -23.67 -27.16 -13.60
N ILE A 82 -22.53 -27.40 -12.96
CA ILE A 82 -21.66 -28.55 -13.27
C ILE A 82 -22.41 -29.86 -13.03
N GLY A 83 -23.12 -29.99 -11.89
CA GLY A 83 -23.92 -31.17 -11.60
C GLY A 83 -25.05 -31.43 -12.60
N LEU A 84 -25.63 -30.39 -13.19
CA LEU A 84 -26.64 -30.51 -14.25
C LEU A 84 -26.03 -30.92 -15.60
N LEU A 85 -24.79 -30.50 -15.89
CA LEU A 85 -24.08 -30.81 -17.13
C LEU A 85 -23.47 -32.22 -17.16
N VAL A 86 -23.18 -32.80 -16.00
CA VAL A 86 -22.56 -34.14 -15.88
C VAL A 86 -23.61 -35.26 -15.70
N ARG A 87 -24.90 -34.93 -15.69
CA ARG A 87 -26.01 -35.87 -15.55
C ARG A 87 -26.68 -36.14 -16.90
#